data_AF-A0A5C1A4Y5-F1
#
_entry.id   AF-A0A5C1A4Y5-F1
#
_cell.length_a   1.000
_cell.length_b   1.000
_cell.length_c   1.000
_cell.angle_alpha   90.00
_cell.angle_beta   90.00
_cell.angle_gamma   90.00
#
_symmetry.space_group_name_H-M   'P 1'
#
loop_
_entity.id
_entity.type
_entity.pdbx_description
1 polymer ?
#
loop_
_entity_poly.entity_id
_entity_poly.type
_entity_poly.pdbx_seq_one_letter_code
_entity_poly.pdbx_strand_id
1 'polypeptide(L)'
;MRKAGGIWAGLMTLTGIMVGVLGGLGRAADPPTVVAAGEWSKAVADARSRAVRGRLVVGEKVPSADRREVAVYVELQEASEAIGESLQVYCDVGRSDFRPEYKGGLRCELRDKGGQPVKSAPFPFGGAVPKSEWLTLPPDGTIRVRSSPFGISRPKAMALAPDLGGMWVIEDGDANKYTLSGTFTVDPADGISPPKSGHVWRGKIELPQVEIVGRKK
;
A
#
# COMPACT_ATOMS: atom_id res chain seq x y z
N MET A 1 -20.14 -11.76 90.29
CA MET A 1 -21.02 -12.66 89.51
C MET A 1 -20.75 -12.40 88.03
N ARG A 2 -20.43 -13.47 87.27
CA ARG A 2 -20.21 -13.56 85.80
C ARG A 2 -19.03 -12.76 85.22
N LYS A 3 -18.33 -13.18 84.19
CA LYS A 3 -17.73 -14.47 83.76
C LYS A 3 -16.78 -14.05 82.62
N ALA A 4 -15.66 -14.76 82.48
CA ALA A 4 -14.62 -14.47 81.49
C ALA A 4 -15.01 -14.88 80.06
N GLY A 5 -14.38 -14.20 79.09
CA GLY A 5 -13.58 -14.79 78.01
C GLY A 5 -14.24 -15.59 76.88
N GLY A 6 -13.85 -15.26 75.64
CA GLY A 6 -13.39 -16.30 74.70
C GLY A 6 -13.97 -16.32 73.28
N ILE A 7 -13.18 -15.80 72.32
CA ILE A 7 -12.77 -16.32 70.98
C ILE A 7 -13.82 -16.91 70.00
N TRP A 8 -13.59 -16.59 68.70
CA TRP A 8 -14.02 -17.19 67.41
C TRP A 8 -15.01 -16.31 66.63
N ALA A 9 -14.93 -16.07 65.32
CA ALA A 9 -14.01 -16.47 64.25
C ALA A 9 -14.35 -15.67 62.98
N GLY A 10 -13.45 -15.70 61.98
CA GLY A 10 -13.85 -15.52 60.58
C GLY A 10 -13.21 -14.34 59.85
N LEU A 11 -11.88 -14.33 59.75
CA LEU A 11 -11.20 -13.54 58.72
C LEU A 11 -11.29 -14.32 57.40
N MET A 12 -12.29 -14.01 56.57
CA MET A 12 -12.35 -14.49 55.18
C MET A 12 -11.33 -13.71 54.33
N THR A 13 -10.21 -14.35 54.03
CA THR A 13 -9.25 -13.87 53.04
C THR A 13 -9.84 -14.08 51.65
N LEU A 14 -10.32 -13.01 51.02
CA LEU A 14 -10.75 -13.02 49.63
C LEU A 14 -9.49 -13.02 48.74
N THR A 15 -9.09 -14.20 48.29
CA THR A 15 -8.02 -14.37 47.30
C THR A 15 -8.52 -13.82 45.96
N GLY A 16 -8.21 -12.56 45.68
CA GLY A 16 -8.42 -11.95 44.38
C GLY A 16 -7.54 -12.62 43.34
N ILE A 17 -8.15 -13.45 42.49
CA ILE A 17 -7.52 -13.96 41.27
C ILE A 17 -7.39 -12.76 40.32
N MET A 18 -6.23 -12.10 40.36
CA MET A 18 -5.78 -11.23 39.27
C MET A 18 -5.55 -12.13 38.05
N VAL A 19 -6.57 -12.24 37.20
CA VAL A 19 -6.38 -12.69 35.82
C VAL A 19 -5.53 -11.64 35.13
N GLY A 20 -4.22 -11.88 35.13
CA GLY A 20 -3.27 -11.14 34.31
C GLY A 20 -3.63 -11.38 32.86
N VAL A 21 -4.44 -10.49 32.30
CA VAL A 21 -4.54 -10.32 30.85
C VAL A 21 -3.17 -9.82 30.42
N LEU A 22 -2.28 -10.74 30.06
CA LEU A 22 -1.12 -10.49 29.21
C LEU A 22 -1.65 -10.18 27.81
N GLY A 23 -2.42 -9.08 27.72
CA GLY A 23 -2.63 -8.35 26.49
C GLY A 23 -1.30 -7.72 26.17
N GLY A 24 -0.44 -8.46 25.49
CA GLY A 24 0.63 -7.86 24.73
C GLY A 24 -0.04 -6.84 23.81
N LEU A 25 0.02 -5.58 24.20
CA LEU A 25 -0.21 -4.44 23.33
C LEU A 25 0.85 -4.57 22.25
N GLY A 26 0.57 -5.37 21.23
CA GLY A 26 1.33 -5.35 20.00
C GLY A 26 1.30 -3.91 19.54
N ARG A 27 2.43 -3.20 19.65
CA ARG A 27 2.57 -1.91 18.99
C ARG A 27 2.11 -2.13 17.56
N ALA A 28 1.06 -1.44 17.15
CA ALA A 28 0.74 -1.33 15.75
C ALA A 28 2.04 -0.93 15.06
N ALA A 29 2.47 -1.73 14.08
CA ALA A 29 3.74 -1.44 13.40
C ALA A 29 3.67 -0.02 12.85
N ASP A 30 4.72 0.76 13.07
CA ASP A 30 4.76 2.15 12.61
C ASP A 30 4.42 2.20 11.11
N PRO A 31 3.55 3.14 10.70
CA PRO A 31 3.17 3.25 9.30
C PRO A 31 4.42 3.56 8.47
N PRO A 32 4.51 3.06 7.22
CA PRO A 32 5.60 3.40 6.33
C PRO A 32 5.71 4.91 6.15
N THR A 33 6.93 5.44 6.28
CA THR A 33 7.22 6.86 6.05
C THR A 33 7.20 7.12 4.55
N VAL A 34 6.50 8.17 4.10
CA VAL A 34 6.54 8.57 2.69
C VAL A 34 7.92 9.18 2.40
N VAL A 35 8.64 8.59 1.44
CA VAL A 35 9.97 9.07 1.02
C VAL A 35 9.95 9.77 -0.33
N ALA A 36 8.93 9.50 -1.15
CA ALA A 36 8.65 10.26 -2.36
C ALA A 36 7.16 10.21 -2.69
N ALA A 37 6.63 11.28 -3.25
CA ALA A 37 5.27 11.32 -3.76
C ALA A 37 5.25 12.14 -5.07
N GLY A 38 4.59 11.60 -6.09
CA GLY A 38 4.38 12.32 -7.33
C GLY A 38 3.26 13.36 -7.20
N GLU A 39 3.15 14.23 -8.18
CA GLU A 39 2.00 15.10 -8.34
C GLU A 39 0.74 14.31 -8.68
N TRP A 40 -0.43 14.88 -8.38
CA TRP A 40 -1.70 14.33 -8.86
C TRP A 40 -1.77 14.39 -10.39
N SER A 41 -2.25 13.29 -11.00
CA SER A 41 -2.55 13.25 -12.42
C SER A 41 -3.68 14.23 -12.78
N LYS A 42 -3.86 14.46 -14.09
CA LYS A 42 -5.13 14.97 -14.60
C LYS A 42 -6.27 14.03 -14.20
N ALA A 43 -7.43 14.59 -13.91
CA ALA A 43 -8.64 13.81 -13.69
C ALA A 43 -9.08 13.15 -15.01
N VAL A 44 -9.49 11.88 -14.91
CA VAL A 44 -9.97 11.09 -16.05
C VAL A 44 -11.43 10.75 -15.79
N ALA A 45 -12.31 11.38 -16.56
CA ALA A 45 -13.74 11.13 -16.52
C ALA A 45 -14.11 9.91 -17.38
N ASP A 46 -15.08 9.14 -16.91
CA ASP A 46 -15.74 8.13 -17.74
C ASP A 46 -16.98 8.71 -18.48
N ALA A 47 -17.72 7.84 -19.16
CA ALA A 47 -18.90 8.21 -19.95
C ALA A 47 -20.04 8.85 -19.14
N ARG A 48 -20.02 8.78 -17.80
CA ARG A 48 -20.99 9.43 -16.91
C ARG A 48 -20.40 10.64 -16.18
N SER A 49 -19.29 11.18 -16.68
CA SER A 49 -18.58 12.30 -16.08
C SER A 49 -18.09 12.02 -14.65
N ARG A 50 -17.92 10.74 -14.28
CA ARG A 50 -17.30 10.37 -13.01
C ARG A 50 -15.80 10.32 -13.18
N ALA A 51 -15.09 11.10 -12.40
CA ALA A 51 -13.67 11.32 -12.61
C ALA A 51 -12.82 10.80 -11.46
N VAL A 52 -11.73 10.14 -11.81
CA VAL A 52 -10.69 9.69 -10.88
C VAL A 52 -9.37 10.29 -11.32
N ARG A 53 -8.55 10.70 -10.36
CA ARG A 53 -7.13 11.01 -10.57
C ARG A 53 -6.27 10.17 -9.64
N GLY A 54 -4.99 10.04 -9.98
CA GLY A 54 -4.06 9.24 -9.19
C GLY A 54 -2.67 9.82 -9.11
N ARG A 55 -1.87 9.30 -8.17
CA ARG A 55 -0.43 9.57 -8.09
C ARG A 55 0.33 8.37 -7.55
N LEU A 56 1.62 8.31 -7.85
CA LEU A 56 2.54 7.35 -7.22
C LEU A 56 3.02 7.88 -5.88
N VAL A 57 3.11 6.99 -4.89
CA VAL A 57 3.74 7.26 -3.60
C VAL A 57 4.72 6.14 -3.30
N VAL A 58 5.92 6.49 -2.89
CA VAL A 58 6.94 5.56 -2.42
C VAL A 58 7.07 5.72 -0.91
N GLY A 59 6.75 4.64 -0.20
CA GLY A 59 6.88 4.54 1.25
C GLY A 59 8.08 3.68 1.63
N GLU A 60 8.62 3.92 2.80
CA GLU A 60 9.73 3.18 3.38
C GLU A 60 9.38 2.74 4.79
N LYS A 61 9.68 1.47 5.07
CA LYS A 61 9.70 0.92 6.41
C LYS A 61 11.12 0.43 6.70
N VAL A 62 11.63 0.74 7.88
CA VAL A 62 12.95 0.30 8.33
C VAL A 62 12.78 -0.61 9.55
N PRO A 63 12.51 -1.91 9.36
CA PRO A 63 12.37 -2.85 10.49
C PRO A 63 13.62 -3.01 11.34
N SER A 64 14.82 -2.84 10.76
CA SER A 64 16.11 -2.91 11.45
C SER A 64 17.16 -2.08 10.68
N ALA A 65 18.31 -1.81 11.29
CA ALA A 65 19.35 -0.97 10.70
C ALA A 65 19.85 -1.46 9.33
N ASP A 66 19.80 -2.78 9.10
CA ASP A 66 20.22 -3.47 7.88
C ASP A 66 19.05 -3.86 6.96
N ARG A 67 17.81 -3.70 7.43
CA ARG A 67 16.61 -4.08 6.68
C ARG A 67 15.77 -2.86 6.35
N ARG A 68 15.74 -2.56 5.06
CA ARG A 68 14.92 -1.50 4.47
C ARG A 68 13.91 -2.15 3.52
N GLU A 69 12.63 -1.90 3.78
CA GLU A 69 11.54 -2.29 2.89
C GLU A 69 10.98 -1.04 2.24
N VAL A 70 11.03 -0.99 0.91
CA VAL A 70 10.44 0.10 0.13
C VAL A 70 9.19 -0.42 -0.56
N ALA A 71 8.12 0.35 -0.45
CA ALA A 71 6.82 0.01 -0.99
C ALA A 71 6.34 1.06 -1.98
N VAL A 72 5.81 0.58 -3.11
CA VAL A 72 5.16 1.42 -4.10
C VAL A 72 3.67 1.38 -3.84
N TYR A 73 3.06 2.55 -3.85
CA TYR A 73 1.64 2.75 -3.67
C TYR A 73 1.08 3.56 -4.82
N VAL A 74 -0.19 3.32 -5.13
CA VAL A 74 -1.03 4.21 -5.92
C VAL A 74 -2.00 4.87 -4.96
N GLU A 75 -2.05 6.19 -4.99
CA GLU A 75 -3.16 6.93 -4.40
C GLU A 75 -4.17 7.25 -5.48
N LEU A 76 -5.45 7.04 -5.18
CA LEU A 76 -6.58 7.35 -6.05
C LEU A 76 -7.49 8.32 -5.32
N GLN A 77 -7.92 9.35 -6.03
CA GLN A 77 -8.84 10.35 -5.52
C GLN A 77 -10.07 10.46 -6.43
N GLU A 78 -11.24 10.50 -5.79
CA GLU A 78 -12.50 10.89 -6.42
C GLU A 78 -12.38 12.38 -6.78
N ALA A 79 -12.47 12.69 -8.07
CA ALA A 79 -12.24 14.01 -8.61
C ALA A 79 -13.40 14.48 -9.49
N SER A 80 -14.61 13.96 -9.27
CA SER A 80 -15.80 14.38 -10.00
C SER A 80 -16.23 15.77 -9.55
N GLU A 81 -16.66 16.60 -10.50
CA GLU A 81 -17.33 17.88 -10.16
C GLU A 81 -18.77 17.66 -9.67
N ALA A 82 -19.37 16.52 -10.03
CA ALA A 82 -20.73 16.16 -9.65
C ALA A 82 -20.75 15.43 -8.31
N ILE A 83 -21.56 15.94 -7.37
CA ILE A 83 -21.94 15.23 -6.15
C ILE A 83 -22.67 13.95 -6.54
N GLY A 84 -22.27 12.81 -5.96
CA GLY A 84 -22.99 11.57 -6.17
C GLY A 84 -22.47 10.42 -5.32
N GLU A 85 -22.89 9.22 -5.66
CA GLU A 85 -22.52 7.97 -5.00
C GLU A 85 -21.02 7.68 -5.05
N SER A 86 -20.53 6.86 -4.11
CA SER A 86 -19.17 6.32 -4.13
C SER A 86 -18.88 5.56 -5.43
N LEU A 87 -17.61 5.60 -5.86
CA LEU A 87 -17.15 4.85 -7.01
C LEU A 87 -16.65 3.46 -6.57
N GLN A 88 -16.89 2.45 -7.41
CA GLN A 88 -16.26 1.14 -7.30
C GLN A 88 -15.09 1.09 -8.29
N VAL A 89 -13.89 0.85 -7.78
CA VAL A 89 -12.65 0.81 -8.55
C VAL A 89 -11.98 -0.54 -8.34
N TYR A 90 -11.79 -1.31 -9.41
CA TYR A 90 -11.06 -2.57 -9.33
C TYR A 90 -9.56 -2.29 -9.35
N CYS A 91 -8.89 -2.59 -8.25
CA CYS A 91 -7.46 -2.37 -8.10
C CYS A 91 -6.71 -3.67 -8.34
N ASP A 92 -6.29 -3.90 -9.58
CA ASP A 92 -5.42 -5.03 -9.92
C ASP A 92 -3.95 -4.74 -9.59
N VAL A 93 -3.66 -4.69 -8.30
CA VAL A 93 -2.31 -4.42 -7.78
C VAL A 93 -1.52 -5.70 -7.48
N GLY A 94 -2.21 -6.83 -7.39
CA GLY A 94 -1.64 -8.15 -7.16
C GLY A 94 -1.29 -8.91 -8.44
N ARG A 95 -1.08 -8.20 -9.55
CA ARG A 95 -1.04 -8.73 -10.92
C ARG A 95 -0.26 -10.04 -10.98
N SER A 96 -1.00 -11.13 -11.12
CA SER A 96 -0.49 -12.49 -11.32
C SER A 96 -0.76 -12.99 -12.75
N ASP A 97 -1.57 -12.26 -13.51
CA ASP A 97 -1.80 -12.50 -14.93
C ASP A 97 -0.84 -11.66 -15.79
N PHE A 98 0.15 -12.36 -16.35
CA PHE A 98 1.21 -11.78 -17.18
C PHE A 98 0.93 -11.90 -18.67
N ARG A 99 -0.27 -12.35 -19.07
CA ARG A 99 -0.62 -12.46 -20.49
C ARG A 99 -0.59 -11.08 -21.16
N PRO A 100 -0.03 -10.94 -22.38
CA PRO A 100 0.13 -9.65 -23.05
C PRO A 100 -1.18 -8.87 -23.26
N GLU A 101 -2.28 -9.58 -23.46
CA GLU A 101 -3.62 -9.02 -23.64
C GLU A 101 -4.18 -8.38 -22.37
N TYR A 102 -3.71 -8.78 -21.19
CA TYR A 102 -4.22 -8.28 -19.93
C TYR A 102 -3.60 -6.91 -19.59
N LYS A 103 -4.41 -5.85 -19.70
CA LYS A 103 -3.98 -4.45 -19.54
C LYS A 103 -4.32 -3.83 -18.19
N GLY A 104 -5.04 -4.54 -17.33
CA GLY A 104 -5.40 -4.07 -15.99
C GLY A 104 -4.20 -3.84 -15.07
N GLY A 105 -4.43 -3.01 -14.05
CA GLY A 105 -3.51 -2.83 -12.93
C GLY A 105 -2.52 -1.70 -13.08
N LEU A 106 -1.54 -1.69 -12.19
CA LEU A 106 -0.42 -0.76 -12.20
C LEU A 106 0.70 -1.28 -13.11
N ARG A 107 1.22 -0.40 -13.96
CA ARG A 107 2.44 -0.64 -14.74
C ARG A 107 3.37 0.53 -14.52
N CYS A 108 4.61 0.26 -14.17
CA CYS A 108 5.59 1.30 -13.87
C CYS A 108 6.81 1.21 -14.77
N GLU A 109 7.44 2.36 -14.96
CA GLU A 109 8.72 2.52 -15.62
C GLU A 109 9.65 3.34 -14.74
N LEU A 110 10.88 2.86 -14.57
CA LEU A 110 11.96 3.62 -13.95
C LEU A 110 12.86 4.19 -15.06
N ARG A 111 13.17 5.47 -14.98
CA ARG A 111 14.07 6.16 -15.91
C ARG A 111 15.22 6.81 -15.16
N ASP A 112 16.39 6.84 -15.77
CA ASP A 112 17.54 7.57 -15.26
C ASP A 112 17.41 9.09 -15.54
N LYS A 113 18.42 9.86 -15.13
CA LYS A 113 18.50 11.32 -15.35
C LYS A 113 18.46 11.70 -16.83
N GLY A 114 18.93 10.84 -17.73
CA GLY A 114 18.88 11.03 -19.17
C GLY A 114 17.55 10.63 -19.80
N GLY A 115 16.56 10.22 -18.99
CA GLY A 115 15.27 9.74 -19.45
C GLY A 115 15.31 8.33 -20.04
N GLN A 116 16.45 7.63 -19.95
CA GLN A 116 16.59 6.28 -20.48
C GLN A 116 15.94 5.27 -19.53
N PRO A 117 15.23 4.25 -20.07
CA PRO A 117 14.62 3.23 -19.24
C PRO A 117 15.69 2.41 -18.51
N VAL A 118 15.50 2.25 -17.20
CA VAL A 118 16.31 1.35 -16.38
C VAL A 118 15.72 -0.05 -16.47
N LYS A 119 16.54 -1.03 -16.86
CA LYS A 119 16.10 -2.42 -16.99
C LYS A 119 15.78 -3.01 -15.61
N SER A 120 14.57 -3.55 -15.45
CA SER A 120 14.22 -4.37 -14.28
C SER A 120 14.79 -5.78 -14.44
N ALA A 121 15.06 -6.43 -13.31
CA ALA A 121 15.48 -7.83 -13.26
C ALA A 121 14.39 -8.70 -12.64
N PRO A 122 14.15 -9.92 -13.15
CA PRO A 122 13.40 -10.94 -12.42
C PRO A 122 14.05 -11.22 -11.07
N PHE A 123 13.25 -11.58 -10.07
CA PHE A 123 13.76 -11.88 -8.74
C PHE A 123 12.95 -13.00 -8.07
N PRO A 124 13.59 -13.86 -7.27
CA PRO A 124 12.88 -14.85 -6.47
C PRO A 124 12.13 -14.15 -5.33
N PHE A 125 10.88 -14.53 -5.12
CA PHE A 125 10.03 -14.01 -4.05
C PHE A 125 9.19 -15.13 -3.45
N GLY A 126 9.11 -15.17 -2.11
CA GLY A 126 8.35 -16.17 -1.34
C GLY A 126 7.48 -15.55 -0.24
N GLY A 127 7.16 -14.25 -0.34
CA GLY A 127 6.36 -13.54 0.64
C GLY A 127 4.90 -13.35 0.21
N ALA A 128 4.18 -12.50 0.93
CA ALA A 128 2.83 -12.10 0.57
C ALA A 128 2.85 -11.04 -0.55
N VAL A 129 1.82 -11.04 -1.39
CA VAL A 129 1.54 -9.97 -2.36
C VAL A 129 0.21 -9.30 -2.05
N PRO A 130 0.03 -8.00 -2.41
CA PRO A 130 -1.28 -7.38 -2.43
C PRO A 130 -2.26 -8.20 -3.27
N LYS A 131 -3.54 -8.24 -2.86
CA LYS A 131 -4.58 -8.90 -3.63
C LYS A 131 -5.25 -7.91 -4.57
N SER A 132 -5.70 -8.42 -5.71
CA SER A 132 -6.55 -7.66 -6.63
C SER A 132 -7.98 -7.65 -6.10
N GLU A 133 -8.52 -6.46 -5.85
CA GLU A 133 -9.82 -6.32 -5.17
C GLU A 133 -10.61 -5.10 -5.62
N TRP A 134 -11.92 -5.15 -5.40
CA TRP A 134 -12.80 -4.00 -5.54
C TRP A 134 -12.68 -3.10 -4.34
N LEU A 135 -12.36 -1.83 -4.58
CA LEU A 135 -12.34 -0.80 -3.56
C LEU A 135 -13.48 0.18 -3.78
N THR A 136 -14.09 0.62 -2.68
CA THR A 136 -15.05 1.72 -2.69
C THR A 136 -14.30 3.02 -2.42
N LEU A 137 -14.31 3.92 -3.40
CA LEU A 137 -13.76 5.26 -3.30
C LEU A 137 -14.90 6.23 -2.93
N PRO A 138 -14.94 6.75 -1.68
CA PRO A 138 -16.01 7.64 -1.25
C PRO A 138 -15.96 8.98 -2.00
N PRO A 139 -17.07 9.73 -2.04
CA PRO A 139 -17.09 11.09 -2.60
C PRO A 139 -16.01 11.97 -1.94
N ASP A 140 -15.28 12.74 -2.75
CA ASP A 140 -14.13 13.55 -2.34
C ASP A 140 -13.00 12.78 -1.63
N GLY A 141 -13.09 11.44 -1.65
CA GLY A 141 -12.24 10.53 -0.92
C GLY A 141 -10.89 10.33 -1.59
N THR A 142 -9.91 9.98 -0.77
CA THR A 142 -8.61 9.47 -1.24
C THR A 142 -8.34 8.12 -0.59
N ILE A 143 -7.92 7.14 -1.40
CA ILE A 143 -7.45 5.84 -0.91
C ILE A 143 -6.00 5.64 -1.33
N ARG A 144 -5.23 4.94 -0.51
CA ARG A 144 -3.85 4.52 -0.81
C ARG A 144 -3.79 3.01 -0.88
N VAL A 145 -3.38 2.49 -2.03
CA VAL A 145 -3.31 1.05 -2.31
C VAL A 145 -1.85 0.66 -2.49
N ARG A 146 -1.39 -0.36 -1.76
CA ARG A 146 -0.05 -0.90 -1.94
C ARG A 146 -0.03 -1.78 -3.20
N SER A 147 0.98 -1.60 -4.05
CA SER A 147 1.22 -2.48 -5.19
C SER A 147 2.38 -3.45 -4.98
N SER A 148 3.39 -3.03 -4.22
CA SER A 148 4.58 -3.86 -4.06
C SER A 148 4.34 -5.10 -3.18
N PRO A 149 5.02 -6.23 -3.46
CA PRO A 149 5.08 -7.36 -2.56
C PRO A 149 5.63 -7.00 -1.18
N PHE A 150 5.23 -7.75 -0.15
CA PHE A 150 5.60 -7.50 1.24
C PHE A 150 6.97 -8.09 1.58
N GLY A 151 7.75 -7.37 2.39
CA GLY A 151 9.02 -7.87 2.93
C GLY A 151 10.20 -7.89 1.97
N ILE A 152 10.07 -7.31 0.77
CA ILE A 152 11.20 -7.11 -0.15
C ILE A 152 12.22 -6.17 0.50
N SER A 153 13.46 -6.63 0.54
CA SER A 153 14.59 -5.82 0.99
C SER A 153 15.87 -6.26 0.27
N ARG A 154 16.81 -5.31 0.13
CA ARG A 154 18.17 -5.56 -0.37
C ARG A 154 19.17 -4.88 0.55
N PRO A 155 20.22 -5.58 1.01
CA PRO A 155 21.26 -4.96 1.79
C PRO A 155 21.90 -3.80 1.02
N LYS A 156 22.06 -2.64 1.67
CA LYS A 156 22.72 -1.45 1.11
C LYS A 156 22.12 -0.96 -0.22
N ALA A 157 20.83 -1.19 -0.44
CA ALA A 157 20.14 -0.75 -1.64
C ALA A 157 18.65 -0.53 -1.40
N MET A 158 18.06 0.34 -2.22
CA MET A 158 16.62 0.43 -2.41
C MET A 158 16.17 -0.62 -3.42
N ALA A 159 15.19 -1.44 -3.04
CA ALA A 159 14.53 -2.38 -3.93
C ALA A 159 13.12 -1.86 -4.29
N LEU A 160 12.89 -1.55 -5.56
CA LEU A 160 11.60 -1.11 -6.08
C LEU A 160 10.98 -2.23 -6.93
N ALA A 161 9.88 -2.81 -6.46
CA ALA A 161 9.12 -3.82 -7.17
C ALA A 161 7.63 -3.45 -7.13
N PRO A 162 7.11 -2.72 -8.13
CA PRO A 162 5.70 -2.32 -8.18
C PRO A 162 4.75 -3.51 -8.36
N ASP A 163 5.24 -4.61 -8.93
CA ASP A 163 4.55 -5.90 -9.13
C ASP A 163 5.57 -7.06 -9.02
N LEU A 164 5.15 -8.29 -9.36
CA LEU A 164 6.01 -9.48 -9.38
C LEU A 164 6.80 -9.67 -10.68
N GLY A 165 6.56 -8.86 -11.71
CA GLY A 165 7.19 -8.99 -13.03
C GLY A 165 8.66 -8.57 -13.05
N GLY A 166 9.08 -7.71 -12.13
CA GLY A 166 10.49 -7.32 -12.00
C GLY A 166 10.76 -6.38 -10.85
N MET A 167 12.05 -6.18 -10.59
CA MET A 167 12.55 -5.30 -9.55
C MET A 167 13.69 -4.45 -10.09
N TRP A 168 13.72 -3.19 -9.68
CA TRP A 168 14.90 -2.33 -9.79
C TRP A 168 15.63 -2.27 -8.45
N VAL A 169 16.95 -2.24 -8.52
CA VAL A 169 17.82 -2.10 -7.35
C VAL A 169 18.67 -0.85 -7.55
N ILE A 170 18.55 0.10 -6.63
CA ILE A 170 19.34 1.33 -6.61
C ILE A 170 20.24 1.26 -5.38
N GLU A 171 21.56 1.23 -5.60
CA GLU A 171 22.54 1.11 -4.51
C GLU A 171 22.54 2.36 -3.62
N ASP A 172 22.83 2.17 -2.33
CA ASP A 172 23.04 3.30 -1.43
C ASP A 172 24.31 4.07 -1.83
N GLY A 173 24.19 5.40 -1.89
CA GLY A 173 25.23 6.28 -2.40
C GLY A 173 25.32 6.37 -3.92
N ASP A 174 24.40 5.74 -4.66
CA ASP A 174 24.25 6.01 -6.09
C ASP A 174 23.94 7.50 -6.30
N ALA A 175 24.80 8.17 -7.07
CA ALA A 175 24.69 9.60 -7.36
C ALA A 175 23.71 9.89 -8.51
N ASN A 176 23.21 8.85 -9.20
CA ASN A 176 22.22 8.99 -10.24
C ASN A 176 20.88 9.48 -9.67
N LYS A 177 20.16 10.24 -10.49
CA LYS A 177 18.77 10.61 -10.23
C LYS A 177 17.89 9.70 -11.04
N TYR A 178 16.84 9.21 -10.41
CA TYR A 178 15.86 8.34 -11.04
C TYR A 178 14.48 8.97 -10.99
N THR A 179 13.65 8.66 -11.98
CA THR A 179 12.23 9.01 -11.99
C THR A 179 11.40 7.76 -12.18
N LEU A 180 10.42 7.56 -11.29
CA LEU A 180 9.43 6.50 -11.43
C LEU A 180 8.14 7.12 -11.99
N SER A 181 7.57 6.49 -13.01
CA SER A 181 6.26 6.86 -13.55
C SER A 181 5.44 5.60 -13.77
N GLY A 182 4.17 5.75 -14.10
CA GLY A 182 3.37 4.59 -14.42
C GLY A 182 2.02 4.91 -15.05
N THR A 183 1.33 3.84 -15.38
CA THR A 183 -0.05 3.85 -15.83
C THR A 183 -0.84 2.98 -14.86
N PHE A 184 -2.00 3.46 -14.41
CA PHE A 184 -2.97 2.65 -13.69
C PHE A 184 -4.23 2.45 -14.55
N THR A 185 -4.57 1.19 -14.84
CA THR A 185 -5.70 0.84 -15.70
C THR A 185 -6.73 0.03 -14.93
N VAL A 186 -7.98 0.50 -14.93
CA VAL A 186 -9.12 -0.17 -14.31
C VAL A 186 -9.96 -0.81 -15.40
N ASP A 187 -9.68 -2.08 -15.66
CA ASP A 187 -10.32 -2.91 -16.67
C ASP A 187 -10.43 -4.35 -16.14
N PRO A 188 -11.35 -4.62 -15.20
CA PRO A 188 -11.53 -5.96 -14.65
C PRO A 188 -11.98 -6.93 -15.73
N ALA A 189 -11.49 -8.17 -15.67
CA ALA A 189 -11.89 -9.23 -16.59
C ALA A 189 -13.41 -9.53 -16.48
N ASP A 190 -13.97 -10.10 -17.54
CA ASP A 190 -15.37 -10.52 -17.57
C ASP A 190 -15.71 -11.43 -16.39
N GLY A 191 -16.90 -11.23 -15.80
CA GLY A 191 -17.36 -11.96 -14.63
C GLY A 191 -16.86 -11.42 -13.28
N ILE A 192 -15.87 -10.54 -13.25
CA ILE A 192 -15.44 -9.84 -12.03
C ILE A 192 -16.35 -8.63 -11.80
N SER A 193 -17.25 -8.74 -10.80
CA SER A 193 -18.22 -7.69 -10.46
C SER A 193 -17.99 -7.15 -9.05
N PRO A 194 -18.30 -5.87 -8.79
CA PRO A 194 -18.16 -5.30 -7.45
C PRO A 194 -19.11 -5.99 -6.46
N PRO A 195 -18.71 -6.15 -5.19
CA PRO A 195 -19.54 -6.80 -4.17
C PRO A 195 -20.70 -5.92 -3.69
N LYS A 196 -20.65 -4.61 -3.98
CA LYS A 196 -21.64 -3.62 -3.56
C LYS A 196 -22.17 -2.87 -4.77
N SER A 197 -23.40 -2.36 -4.65
CA SER A 197 -23.91 -1.38 -5.59
C SER A 197 -23.07 -0.10 -5.56
N GLY A 198 -23.02 0.57 -6.70
CA GLY A 198 -22.28 1.81 -6.88
C GLY A 198 -21.84 1.96 -8.33
N HIS A 199 -21.33 3.14 -8.65
CA HIS A 199 -20.86 3.43 -9.99
C HIS A 199 -19.50 2.76 -10.24
N VAL A 200 -19.44 1.81 -11.17
CA VAL A 200 -18.17 1.19 -11.58
C VAL A 200 -17.41 2.15 -12.47
N TRP A 201 -16.29 2.65 -11.96
CA TRP A 201 -15.39 3.47 -12.76
C TRP A 201 -14.43 2.58 -13.55
N ARG A 202 -14.24 2.92 -14.83
CA ARG A 202 -13.26 2.27 -15.73
C ARG A 202 -12.48 3.34 -16.47
N GLY A 203 -11.19 3.12 -16.62
CA GLY A 203 -10.34 4.08 -17.29
C GLY A 203 -8.85 3.80 -17.13
N LYS A 204 -8.06 4.64 -17.80
CA LYS A 204 -6.60 4.61 -17.77
C LYS A 204 -6.09 5.95 -17.24
N ILE A 205 -5.28 5.92 -16.19
CA ILE A 205 -4.66 7.08 -15.57
C ILE A 205 -3.16 7.05 -15.84
N GLU A 206 -2.64 8.11 -16.44
CA GLU A 206 -1.19 8.33 -16.53
C GLU A 206 -0.71 8.99 -15.23
N LEU A 207 0.14 8.29 -14.48
CA LEU A 207 0.66 8.73 -13.20
C LEU A 207 1.93 9.55 -13.43
N PRO A 208 1.98 10.80 -12.94
CA PRO A 208 3.15 11.67 -13.10
C PRO A 208 4.43 11.07 -12.55
N GLN A 209 5.57 11.56 -13.05
CA GLN A 209 6.88 11.18 -12.57
C GLN A 209 7.07 11.58 -11.10
N VAL A 210 7.70 10.70 -10.33
CA VAL A 210 8.17 10.96 -8.97
C VAL A 210 9.69 10.75 -8.91
N GLU A 211 10.42 11.72 -8.35
CA GLU A 211 11.86 11.62 -8.17
C GLU A 211 12.18 10.56 -7.10
N ILE A 212 13.08 9.64 -7.44
CA ILE A 212 13.58 8.61 -6.55
C ILE A 212 15.05 8.94 -6.26
N VAL A 213 15.36 9.07 -4.96
CA VAL A 213 16.71 9.37 -4.49
C VAL A 213 17.21 8.21 -3.63
N GLY A 214 18.38 7.68 -3.99
CA GLY A 214 19.10 6.70 -3.16
C GLY A 214 19.47 7.30 -1.80
N ARG A 215 19.69 6.44 -0.79
CA ARG A 215 20.16 6.95 0.50
C ARG A 215 21.58 7.49 0.33
N LYS A 216 21.88 8.64 0.95
CA LYS A 216 23.26 9.10 1.07
C LYS A 216 24.04 8.15 1.98
N LYS A 217 25.29 7.87 1.62
CA LYS A 217 26.24 7.15 2.49
C LYS A 217 26.52 7.92 3.77
#